data_AF-L5NRD2-F1
#
_entry.id   AF-L5NRD2-F1
#
_cell.length_a   1.000
_cell.length_b   1.000
_cell.length_c   1.000
_cell.angle_alpha   90.00
_cell.angle_beta   90.00
_cell.angle_gamma   90.00
#
_symmetry.space_group_name_H-M   'P 1'
#
loop_
_entity.id
_entity.type
_entity.pdbx_description
1 polymer ?
#
loop_
_entity_poly.entity_id
_entity_poly.type
_entity_poly.pdbx_seq_one_letter_code
_entity_poly.pdbx_strand_id
1 'polypeptide(L)'
;MRIILHGGAGGIPGEPEPRQAVLDDAADAGASESDPLSAVETAVRVLESDRRFNAGVGGAVQSDGVVRTDAGVMLSDRQVGAAAGMEGVEHAVSVARAVLEDTPHVLLTGEPAVEFAADAGVETGVDLFTDETRERWANADAPDGSPSEHLAWLADRFGGSTSDPTAEAGDGYLPTNEGTSASGDRSVRNARLPGHDNSEETSAGSDRSARNARLPGHDTVGAVATDGETFASATSTGGRWFALAGRVGDVPQIGSGFYASPAGGASTTGAGEDIARVTLARRAVG
;
A
#
# COMPACT_ATOMS: atom_id res chain seq x y z
N MET A 1 0.32 26.35 9.93
CA MET A 1 0.64 25.69 8.65
C MET A 1 -0.65 25.47 7.83
N ARG A 2 -0.58 25.36 6.49
CA ARG A 2 -1.68 24.76 5.69
C ARG A 2 -1.31 23.33 5.35
N ILE A 3 -2.19 22.38 5.63
CA ILE A 3 -1.95 20.96 5.43
C ILE A 3 -3.19 20.29 4.82
N ILE A 4 -2.96 19.32 3.95
CA ILE A 4 -3.94 18.34 3.52
C ILE A 4 -3.35 16.95 3.71
N LEU A 5 -4.17 15.99 4.11
CA LEU A 5 -3.74 14.61 4.34
C LEU A 5 -4.81 13.61 3.88
N HIS A 6 -4.40 12.36 3.72
CA HIS A 6 -5.30 11.25 3.40
C HIS A 6 -4.99 10.02 4.26
N GLY A 7 -6.05 9.27 4.57
CA GLY A 7 -5.97 7.97 5.22
C GLY A 7 -5.95 6.79 4.26
N GLY A 8 -5.94 7.02 2.94
CA GLY A 8 -5.96 5.95 1.94
C GLY A 8 -7.14 6.01 0.99
N ALA A 9 -6.96 5.41 -0.20
CA ALA A 9 -8.01 5.23 -1.19
C ALA A 9 -8.34 3.74 -1.34
N GLY A 10 -9.58 3.39 -1.01
CA GLY A 10 -10.04 2.00 -0.98
C GLY A 10 -11.55 1.91 -0.76
N GLY A 11 -11.99 0.78 -0.21
CA GLY A 11 -13.39 0.57 0.18
C GLY A 11 -13.81 1.46 1.35
N ILE A 12 -15.12 1.51 1.64
CA ILE A 12 -15.66 2.22 2.80
C ILE A 12 -15.08 1.58 4.08
N PRO A 13 -14.45 2.36 4.99
CA PRO A 13 -13.88 1.82 6.22
C PRO A 13 -14.97 1.28 7.15
N GLY A 14 -14.66 0.23 7.91
CA GLY A 14 -15.60 -0.34 8.90
C GLY A 14 -15.90 0.59 10.08
N GLU A 15 -14.97 1.50 10.40
CA GLU A 15 -15.08 2.49 11.47
C GLU A 15 -14.90 3.92 10.90
N PRO A 16 -15.85 4.44 10.09
CA PRO A 16 -15.66 5.70 9.38
C PRO A 16 -15.53 6.92 10.31
N GLU A 17 -16.36 7.00 11.36
CA GLU A 17 -16.34 8.12 12.30
C GLU A 17 -15.06 8.13 13.16
N PRO A 18 -14.62 7.03 13.82
CA PRO A 18 -13.33 7.00 14.49
C PRO A 18 -12.14 7.27 13.57
N ARG A 19 -12.16 6.73 12.34
CA ARG A 19 -11.10 7.00 11.36
C ARG A 19 -11.02 8.48 11.01
N GLN A 20 -12.17 9.15 10.83
CA GLN A 20 -12.23 10.58 10.55
C GLN A 20 -11.65 11.40 11.72
N ALA A 21 -11.99 11.05 12.96
CA ALA A 21 -11.46 11.75 14.14
C ALA A 21 -9.93 11.72 14.19
N VAL A 22 -9.29 10.59 13.83
CA VAL A 22 -7.82 10.50 13.79
C VAL A 22 -7.23 11.34 12.65
N LEU A 23 -7.91 11.44 11.51
CA LEU A 23 -7.49 12.34 10.42
C LEU A 23 -7.57 13.80 10.86
N ASP A 24 -8.59 14.17 11.64
CA ASP A 24 -8.74 15.52 12.19
C ASP A 24 -7.62 15.81 13.20
N ASP A 25 -7.33 14.88 14.12
CA ASP A 25 -6.24 15.00 15.07
C ASP A 25 -4.87 15.13 14.37
N ALA A 26 -4.62 14.32 13.33
CA ALA A 26 -3.40 14.40 12.53
C ALA A 26 -3.26 15.75 11.81
N ALA A 27 -4.38 16.28 11.29
CA ALA A 27 -4.41 17.56 10.60
C ALA A 27 -4.12 18.71 11.58
N ASP A 28 -4.72 18.68 12.77
CA ASP A 28 -4.49 19.69 13.82
C ASP A 28 -3.06 19.65 14.34
N ALA A 29 -2.51 18.45 14.53
CA ALA A 29 -1.12 18.26 14.94
C ALA A 29 -0.14 18.84 13.90
N GLY A 30 -0.28 18.46 12.63
CA GLY A 30 0.55 19.01 11.56
C GLY A 30 0.33 20.50 11.31
N ALA A 31 -0.91 21.01 11.49
CA ALA A 31 -1.23 22.42 11.32
C ALA A 31 -0.53 23.33 12.34
N SER A 32 -0.21 22.78 13.52
CA SER A 32 0.42 23.45 14.64
C SER A 32 1.94 23.62 14.49
N GLU A 33 2.55 22.92 13.53
CA GLU A 33 4.00 23.00 13.26
C GLU A 33 4.41 24.30 12.56
N SER A 34 5.69 24.65 12.72
CA SER A 34 6.24 25.92 12.22
C SER A 34 6.80 25.86 10.81
N ASP A 35 7.16 24.68 10.32
CA ASP A 35 7.74 24.45 8.99
C ASP A 35 7.06 23.26 8.28
N PRO A 36 7.02 23.22 6.94
CA PRO A 36 6.30 22.18 6.22
C PRO A 36 6.83 20.76 6.45
N LEU A 37 8.15 20.58 6.67
CA LEU A 37 8.74 19.25 6.89
C LEU A 37 8.21 18.66 8.20
N SER A 38 8.33 19.41 9.30
CA SER A 38 7.80 18.99 10.59
C SER A 38 6.29 18.78 10.53
N ALA A 39 5.55 19.63 9.78
CA ALA A 39 4.11 19.48 9.63
C ALA A 39 3.68 18.14 8.99
N VAL A 40 4.32 17.73 7.89
CA VAL A 40 3.99 16.45 7.26
C VAL A 40 4.46 15.26 8.08
N GLU A 41 5.62 15.36 8.74
CA GLU A 41 6.11 14.30 9.63
C GLU A 41 5.16 14.10 10.82
N THR A 42 4.86 15.16 11.57
CA THR A 42 3.98 15.10 12.74
C THR A 42 2.61 14.53 12.38
N ALA A 43 2.01 14.97 11.27
CA ALA A 43 0.73 14.45 10.81
C ALA A 43 0.80 12.95 10.44
N VAL A 44 1.82 12.53 9.68
CA VAL A 44 1.95 11.14 9.25
C VAL A 44 2.24 10.21 10.44
N ARG A 45 3.03 10.66 11.42
CA ARG A 45 3.30 9.87 12.64
C ARG A 45 2.03 9.55 13.42
N VAL A 46 1.08 10.48 13.51
CA VAL A 46 -0.24 10.22 14.14
C VAL A 46 -0.95 9.07 13.43
N LEU A 47 -0.87 9.04 12.10
CA LEU A 47 -1.51 7.99 11.29
C LEU A 47 -0.76 6.65 11.37
N GLU A 48 0.58 6.65 11.47
CA GLU A 48 1.41 5.45 11.64
C GLU A 48 1.19 4.76 12.99
N SER A 49 0.81 5.51 14.03
CA SER A 49 0.51 4.95 15.36
C SER A 49 -0.92 4.42 15.50
N ASP A 50 -1.82 4.75 14.56
CA ASP A 50 -3.21 4.32 14.66
C ASP A 50 -3.48 3.08 13.82
N ARG A 51 -3.80 1.99 14.52
CA ARG A 51 -4.11 0.65 14.00
C ARG A 51 -5.12 0.57 12.84
N ARG A 52 -5.90 1.63 12.60
CA ARG A 52 -6.90 1.66 11.54
C ARG A 52 -6.28 1.96 10.18
N PHE A 53 -5.07 2.50 10.13
CA PHE A 53 -4.39 2.84 8.89
C PHE A 53 -3.38 1.77 8.51
N ASN A 54 -3.12 1.63 7.21
CA ASN A 54 -2.15 0.67 6.71
C ASN A 54 -0.78 1.34 6.60
N ALA A 55 -0.24 1.78 7.74
CA ALA A 55 1.09 2.37 7.90
C ALA A 55 1.53 2.20 9.36
N GLY A 56 2.82 1.96 9.61
CA GLY A 56 3.29 1.67 10.97
C GLY A 56 2.57 0.48 11.60
N VAL A 57 1.97 0.71 12.77
CA VAL A 57 1.15 -0.29 13.48
C VAL A 57 -0.15 -0.55 12.72
N GLY A 58 -0.46 -1.82 12.46
CA GLY A 58 -1.61 -2.22 11.64
C GLY A 58 -1.31 -2.33 10.15
N GLY A 59 -0.03 -2.19 9.77
CA GLY A 59 0.45 -2.41 8.41
C GLY A 59 0.13 -3.81 7.86
N ALA A 60 0.01 -3.90 6.54
CA ALA A 60 -0.30 -5.12 5.85
C ALA A 60 0.84 -6.17 5.96
N VAL A 61 0.44 -7.43 6.12
CA VAL A 61 1.37 -8.55 6.29
C VAL A 61 1.78 -9.11 4.92
N GLN A 62 3.08 -9.26 4.68
CA GLN A 62 3.64 -9.84 3.44
C GLN A 62 3.59 -11.39 3.47
N SER A 63 3.98 -12.01 2.35
CA SER A 63 3.85 -13.46 2.12
C SER A 63 4.59 -14.34 3.13
N ASP A 64 5.58 -13.79 3.82
CA ASP A 64 6.38 -14.46 4.85
C ASP A 64 5.87 -14.19 6.27
N GLY A 65 4.70 -13.58 6.41
CA GLY A 65 4.12 -13.26 7.72
C GLY A 65 4.77 -12.04 8.39
N VAL A 66 5.55 -11.25 7.67
CA VAL A 66 6.23 -10.06 8.20
C VAL A 66 5.53 -8.79 7.74
N VAL A 67 5.35 -7.84 8.66
CA VAL A 67 4.93 -6.46 8.33
C VAL A 67 6.18 -5.64 8.04
N ARG A 68 6.20 -4.98 6.88
CA ARG A 68 7.29 -4.09 6.47
C ARG A 68 6.75 -2.72 6.12
N THR A 69 7.41 -1.67 6.60
CA THR A 69 7.01 -0.29 6.36
C THR A 69 7.88 0.36 5.28
N ASP A 70 7.24 1.18 4.47
CA ASP A 70 7.86 2.04 3.46
C ASP A 70 7.42 3.49 3.71
N ALA A 71 8.33 4.44 3.56
CA ALA A 71 7.99 5.86 3.61
C ALA A 71 8.92 6.72 2.76
N GLY A 72 8.47 7.93 2.44
CA GLY A 72 9.29 8.94 1.79
C GLY A 72 8.81 10.35 2.09
N VAL A 73 9.75 11.30 2.04
CA VAL A 73 9.53 12.72 2.27
C VAL A 73 10.33 13.56 1.27
N MET A 74 9.72 14.64 0.75
CA MET A 74 10.37 15.55 -0.20
C MET A 74 10.02 17.00 0.10
N LEU A 75 11.01 17.88 -0.03
CA LEU A 75 10.87 19.33 0.05
C LEU A 75 10.83 19.98 -1.33
N SER A 76 10.24 21.17 -1.43
CA SER A 76 10.13 21.93 -2.67
C SER A 76 11.47 22.33 -3.30
N ASP A 77 12.57 22.29 -2.56
CA ASP A 77 13.93 22.58 -3.04
C ASP A 77 14.67 21.32 -3.55
N ARG A 78 13.97 20.18 -3.64
CA ARG A 78 14.44 18.86 -4.09
C ARG A 78 15.23 18.05 -3.07
N GLN A 79 15.33 18.50 -1.81
CA GLN A 79 15.78 17.61 -0.75
C GLN A 79 14.77 16.48 -0.56
N VAL A 80 15.28 15.26 -0.37
CA VAL A 80 14.46 14.05 -0.40
C VAL A 80 15.13 12.94 0.41
N GLY A 81 14.30 12.19 1.13
CA GLY A 81 14.71 10.97 1.81
C GLY A 81 13.58 9.95 1.78
N ALA A 82 13.95 8.67 1.76
CA ALA A 82 13.03 7.57 1.71
C ALA A 82 13.65 6.32 2.36
N ALA A 83 12.79 5.43 2.82
CA ALA A 83 13.19 4.14 3.35
C ALA A 83 12.13 3.08 3.02
N ALA A 84 12.56 1.85 2.77
CA ALA A 84 11.68 0.78 2.29
C ALA A 84 12.00 -0.58 2.91
N GLY A 85 10.98 -1.42 3.06
CA GLY A 85 11.13 -2.81 3.50
C GLY A 85 11.60 -2.92 4.95
N MET A 86 11.24 -1.95 5.81
CA MET A 86 11.71 -1.90 7.20
C MET A 86 10.82 -2.75 8.10
N GLU A 87 11.41 -3.73 8.77
CA GLU A 87 10.72 -4.52 9.79
C GLU A 87 10.81 -3.84 11.16
N GLY A 88 9.72 -3.86 11.92
CA GLY A 88 9.70 -3.37 13.31
C GLY A 88 9.92 -1.86 13.48
N VAL A 89 9.70 -1.07 12.43
CA VAL A 89 9.77 0.40 12.45
C VAL A 89 8.36 0.95 12.33
N GLU A 90 7.83 1.51 13.43
CA GLU A 90 6.51 2.15 13.47
C GLU A 90 6.53 3.47 12.68
N HIS A 91 7.50 4.34 12.99
CA HIS A 91 7.58 5.69 12.42
C HIS A 91 8.46 5.76 11.18
N ALA A 92 8.01 5.13 10.10
CA ALA A 92 8.76 5.05 8.85
C ALA A 92 9.04 6.44 8.25
N VAL A 93 8.11 7.39 8.36
CA VAL A 93 8.32 8.77 7.89
C VAL A 93 9.51 9.46 8.59
N SER A 94 9.75 9.17 9.87
CA SER A 94 10.89 9.72 10.61
C SER A 94 12.21 9.12 10.12
N VAL A 95 12.23 7.86 9.69
CA VAL A 95 13.41 7.29 9.02
C VAL A 95 13.65 7.98 7.67
N ALA A 96 12.60 8.21 6.89
CA ALA A 96 12.71 8.94 5.63
C ALA A 96 13.25 10.37 5.83
N ARG A 97 12.83 11.06 6.90
CA ARG A 97 13.38 12.36 7.31
C ARG A 97 14.86 12.25 7.70
N ALA A 98 15.24 11.27 8.52
CA ALA A 98 16.64 11.07 8.90
C ALA A 98 17.52 10.78 7.67
N VAL A 99 17.04 10.03 6.68
CA VAL A 99 17.76 9.83 5.40
C VAL A 99 18.01 11.17 4.70
N LEU A 100 17.00 12.06 4.68
CA LEU A 100 17.10 13.41 4.09
C LEU A 100 18.09 14.30 4.83
N GLU A 101 18.04 14.34 6.16
CA GLU A 101 18.77 15.29 6.99
C GLU A 101 20.21 14.84 7.32
N ASP A 102 20.41 13.54 7.55
CA ASP A 102 21.64 13.01 8.14
C ASP A 102 22.54 12.28 7.14
N THR A 103 22.12 12.14 5.88
CA THR A 103 22.87 11.40 4.86
C THR A 103 22.97 12.14 3.53
N PRO A 104 23.98 11.84 2.70
CA PRO A 104 24.01 12.31 1.31
C PRO A 104 23.18 11.41 0.36
N HIS A 105 22.42 10.46 0.91
CA HIS A 105 21.64 9.47 0.17
C HIS A 105 20.16 9.84 0.18
N VAL A 106 19.39 9.22 -0.71
CA VAL A 106 17.96 9.55 -0.90
C VAL A 106 17.02 8.39 -0.61
N LEU A 107 17.55 7.17 -0.49
CA LEU A 107 16.77 5.95 -0.26
C LEU A 107 17.63 4.88 0.40
N LEU A 108 17.17 4.35 1.53
CA LEU A 108 17.71 3.13 2.17
C LEU A 108 16.68 2.01 2.15
N THR A 109 17.11 0.76 2.30
CA THR A 109 16.16 -0.37 2.31
C THR A 109 16.59 -1.55 3.18
N GLY A 110 15.59 -2.28 3.68
CA GLY A 110 15.75 -3.54 4.37
C GLY A 110 16.37 -3.39 5.75
N GLU A 111 17.02 -4.46 6.21
CA GLU A 111 17.71 -4.51 7.50
C GLU A 111 18.72 -3.36 7.69
N PRO A 112 19.56 -2.96 6.70
CA PRO A 112 20.43 -1.79 6.85
C PRO A 112 19.67 -0.47 7.08
N ALA A 113 18.45 -0.32 6.56
CA ALA A 113 17.63 0.87 6.86
C ALA A 113 17.10 0.86 8.29
N VAL A 114 16.81 -0.33 8.84
CA VAL A 114 16.41 -0.49 10.25
C VAL A 114 17.60 -0.22 11.18
N GLU A 115 18.80 -0.70 10.85
CA GLU A 115 20.02 -0.37 11.59
C GLU A 115 20.28 1.14 11.62
N PHE A 116 20.13 1.81 10.47
CA PHE A 116 20.22 3.25 10.37
C PHE A 116 19.13 3.96 11.19
N ALA A 117 17.89 3.46 11.17
CA ALA A 117 16.80 4.02 11.97
C ALA A 117 17.14 4.03 13.47
N ALA A 118 17.71 2.94 13.99
CA ALA A 118 18.16 2.86 15.38
C ALA A 118 19.29 3.86 15.69
N ASP A 119 20.26 4.02 14.79
CA ASP A 119 21.36 4.99 14.94
C ASP A 119 20.86 6.45 14.91
N ALA A 120 19.86 6.73 14.07
CA ALA A 120 19.17 8.01 13.98
C ALA A 120 18.20 8.29 15.14
N GLY A 121 18.03 7.34 16.08
CA GLY A 121 17.16 7.49 17.24
C GLY A 121 15.67 7.27 16.99
N VAL A 122 15.32 6.62 15.87
CA VAL A 122 13.96 6.13 15.62
C VAL A 122 13.79 4.76 16.28
N GLU A 123 12.66 4.54 16.96
CA GLU A 123 12.39 3.26 17.64
C GLU A 123 12.28 2.10 16.64
N THR A 124 12.93 0.98 16.98
CA THR A 124 12.98 -0.24 16.16
C THR A 124 12.63 -1.47 17.00
N GLY A 125 12.22 -2.56 16.35
CA GLY A 125 11.80 -3.78 17.05
C GLY A 125 10.39 -3.67 17.64
N VAL A 126 9.60 -2.71 17.14
CA VAL A 126 8.19 -2.55 17.51
C VAL A 126 7.36 -3.68 16.92
N ASP A 127 6.44 -4.23 17.71
CA ASP A 127 5.45 -5.16 17.20
C ASP A 127 4.38 -4.41 16.40
N LEU A 128 4.52 -4.44 15.07
CA LEU A 128 3.60 -3.75 14.15
C LEU A 128 2.25 -4.46 14.00
N PHE A 129 2.10 -5.67 14.55
CA PHE A 129 0.84 -6.38 14.51
C PHE A 129 -0.16 -5.85 15.54
N THR A 130 -1.40 -5.75 15.07
CA THR A 130 -2.61 -5.63 15.88
C THR A 130 -3.30 -6.99 16.02
N ASP A 131 -4.22 -7.11 16.97
CA ASP A 131 -5.01 -8.35 17.10
C ASP A 131 -5.79 -8.66 15.81
N GLU A 132 -6.34 -7.63 15.15
CA GLU A 132 -7.06 -7.79 13.88
C GLU A 132 -6.16 -8.26 12.74
N THR A 133 -4.94 -7.74 12.65
CA THR A 133 -3.99 -8.13 11.59
C THR A 133 -3.45 -9.54 11.82
N ARG A 134 -3.22 -9.95 13.08
CA ARG A 134 -2.87 -11.34 13.43
C ARG A 134 -3.99 -12.30 13.07
N GLU A 135 -5.23 -11.97 13.42
CA GLU A 135 -6.39 -12.79 13.09
C GLU A 135 -6.58 -12.91 11.57
N ARG A 136 -6.46 -11.79 10.83
CA ARG A 136 -6.55 -11.78 9.37
C ARG A 136 -5.48 -12.65 8.71
N TRP A 137 -4.24 -12.59 9.21
CA TRP A 137 -3.15 -13.44 8.73
C TRP A 137 -3.41 -14.92 9.02
N ALA A 138 -3.79 -15.26 10.26
CA ALA A 138 -4.06 -16.63 10.67
C ALA A 138 -5.20 -17.29 9.86
N ASN A 139 -6.21 -16.51 9.48
CA ASN A 139 -7.36 -16.97 8.69
C ASN A 139 -7.09 -17.00 7.18
N ALA A 140 -5.91 -16.59 6.72
CA ALA A 140 -5.62 -16.47 5.30
C ALA A 140 -5.36 -17.81 4.61
N ASP A 141 -4.90 -18.83 5.34
CA ASP A 141 -4.38 -20.08 4.77
C ASP A 141 -3.34 -19.80 3.65
N ALA A 142 -2.43 -18.85 3.90
CA ALA A 142 -1.34 -18.53 2.98
C ALA A 142 -0.31 -19.67 2.95
N PRO A 143 0.26 -20.00 1.78
CA PRO A 143 1.23 -21.10 1.69
C PRO A 143 2.59 -20.71 2.28
N ASP A 144 3.18 -21.60 3.08
CA ASP A 144 4.56 -21.47 3.58
C ASP A 144 5.63 -21.82 2.50
N GLY A 145 5.29 -21.61 1.23
CA GLY A 145 6.03 -22.10 0.06
C GLY A 145 6.98 -21.07 -0.56
N SER A 146 7.53 -21.45 -1.71
CA SER A 146 8.31 -20.57 -2.58
C SER A 146 7.49 -19.37 -3.08
N PRO A 147 8.15 -18.27 -3.51
CA PRO A 147 7.47 -17.15 -4.15
C PRO A 147 6.56 -17.55 -5.32
N SER A 148 6.93 -18.59 -6.09
CA SER A 148 6.11 -19.10 -7.20
C SER A 148 4.81 -19.76 -6.74
N GLU A 149 4.85 -20.52 -5.63
CA GLU A 149 3.66 -21.12 -5.04
C GLU A 149 2.74 -20.04 -4.46
N HIS A 150 3.31 -19.03 -3.81
CA HIS A 150 2.55 -17.89 -3.30
C HIS A 150 1.89 -17.08 -4.41
N LEU A 151 2.58 -16.82 -5.52
CA LEU A 151 2.01 -16.15 -6.69
C LEU A 151 0.86 -16.97 -7.31
N ALA A 152 1.00 -18.29 -7.39
CA ALA A 152 -0.07 -19.16 -7.87
C ALA A 152 -1.30 -19.09 -6.96
N TRP A 153 -1.10 -19.09 -5.64
CA TRP A 153 -2.16 -18.90 -4.65
C TRP A 153 -2.84 -17.53 -4.78
N LEU A 154 -2.08 -16.46 -4.98
CA LEU A 154 -2.63 -15.11 -5.24
C LEU A 154 -3.48 -15.09 -6.51
N ALA A 155 -3.03 -15.73 -7.59
CA ALA A 155 -3.74 -15.76 -8.86
C ALA A 155 -5.07 -16.53 -8.76
N ASP A 156 -5.10 -17.66 -8.05
CA ASP A 156 -6.33 -18.43 -7.83
C ASP A 156 -7.36 -17.64 -7.01
N ARG A 157 -6.90 -17.00 -5.93
CA ARG A 157 -7.78 -16.32 -4.97
C ARG A 157 -8.23 -14.94 -5.42
N PHE A 158 -7.42 -14.24 -6.22
CA PHE A 158 -7.61 -12.83 -6.55
C PHE A 158 -7.56 -12.52 -8.06
N GLY A 159 -7.27 -13.48 -8.94
CA GLY A 159 -7.05 -13.26 -10.38
C GLY A 159 -8.30 -13.35 -11.27
N GLY A 160 -9.52 -13.30 -10.74
CA GLY A 160 -10.75 -13.39 -11.53
C GLY A 160 -10.95 -12.19 -12.47
N SER A 161 -11.02 -12.45 -13.78
CA SER A 161 -11.18 -11.42 -14.83
C SER A 161 -12.57 -10.81 -14.92
N THR A 162 -12.60 -9.51 -15.18
CA THR A 162 -13.71 -8.67 -15.61
C THR A 162 -14.30 -9.12 -16.96
N SER A 163 -15.45 -9.80 -16.96
CA SER A 163 -16.23 -10.06 -18.18
C SER A 163 -17.71 -9.64 -18.07
N ASP A 164 -18.06 -8.85 -17.06
CA ASP A 164 -19.40 -8.27 -16.92
C ASP A 164 -19.30 -6.74 -17.05
N PRO A 165 -19.79 -6.13 -18.14
CA PRO A 165 -19.77 -4.68 -18.33
C PRO A 165 -20.77 -3.94 -17.43
N THR A 166 -21.48 -4.65 -16.54
CA THR A 166 -22.34 -4.07 -15.49
C THR A 166 -21.79 -4.22 -14.07
N ALA A 167 -20.65 -4.89 -13.90
CA ALA A 167 -19.99 -4.98 -12.60
C ALA A 167 -19.07 -3.76 -12.40
N GLU A 168 -19.33 -2.98 -11.35
CA GLU A 168 -18.50 -1.83 -10.98
C GLU A 168 -17.01 -2.20 -10.93
N ALA A 169 -16.19 -1.28 -11.47
CA ALA A 169 -14.77 -1.40 -11.71
C ALA A 169 -14.04 -2.12 -10.56
N GLY A 170 -13.80 -3.43 -10.77
CA GLY A 170 -12.94 -4.21 -9.91
C GLY A 170 -11.50 -4.05 -10.37
N ASP A 171 -10.63 -3.70 -9.42
CA ASP A 171 -9.18 -3.54 -9.61
C ASP A 171 -8.59 -4.83 -10.19
N GLY A 172 -8.31 -4.80 -11.49
CA GLY A 172 -7.85 -5.94 -12.27
C GLY A 172 -6.34 -5.94 -12.41
N TYR A 173 -5.68 -6.84 -11.70
CA TYR A 173 -4.30 -7.24 -11.97
C TYR A 173 -4.24 -8.00 -13.31
N LEU A 174 -3.45 -7.50 -14.26
CA LEU A 174 -3.03 -8.26 -15.44
C LEU A 174 -1.51 -8.48 -15.37
N PRO A 175 -1.01 -9.74 -15.38
CA PRO A 175 0.38 -10.00 -15.70
C PRO A 175 0.55 -9.89 -17.22
N THR A 176 1.16 -8.80 -17.72
CA THR A 176 1.57 -8.71 -19.13
C THR A 176 2.82 -9.56 -19.36
N ASN A 177 2.64 -10.85 -19.64
CA ASN A 177 3.65 -11.67 -20.30
C ASN A 177 3.31 -11.80 -21.78
N GLU A 178 3.62 -10.76 -22.58
CA GLU A 178 3.71 -10.91 -24.03
C GLU A 178 5.06 -11.54 -24.40
N GLY A 179 5.17 -12.84 -24.15
CA GLY A 179 6.18 -13.70 -24.74
C GLY A 179 5.69 -14.17 -26.11
N THR A 180 6.20 -13.54 -27.16
CA THR A 180 5.99 -13.93 -28.55
C THR A 180 6.50 -15.35 -28.79
N SER A 181 5.61 -16.29 -29.13
CA SER A 181 6.00 -17.44 -29.95
C SER A 181 4.84 -17.85 -30.85
N ALA A 182 5.08 -17.69 -32.15
CA ALA A 182 4.18 -18.08 -33.22
C ALA A 182 4.47 -19.52 -33.67
N SER A 183 3.42 -20.32 -33.83
CA SER A 183 3.20 -21.35 -34.88
C SER A 183 1.99 -22.21 -34.45
N GLY A 184 0.85 -22.14 -35.16
CA GLY A 184 0.39 -23.16 -36.13
C GLY A 184 -0.25 -24.36 -35.40
N ASP A 185 -1.43 -24.91 -35.69
CA ASP A 185 -2.27 -24.97 -36.89
C ASP A 185 -3.63 -25.63 -36.50
N ARG A 186 -4.70 -25.24 -37.20
CA ARG A 186 -5.93 -25.98 -37.57
C ARG A 186 -6.84 -26.73 -36.56
N SER A 187 -8.09 -26.24 -36.53
CA SER A 187 -9.40 -26.93 -36.69
C SER A 187 -9.77 -28.03 -35.66
N VAL A 188 -10.98 -28.06 -35.09
CA VAL A 188 -12.18 -28.71 -35.66
C VAL A 188 -13.47 -28.29 -34.92
N ARG A 189 -14.45 -27.84 -35.71
CA ARG A 189 -15.94 -27.98 -35.72
C ARG A 189 -16.77 -28.33 -34.45
N ASN A 190 -17.84 -27.54 -34.33
CA ASN A 190 -19.14 -27.76 -33.68
C ASN A 190 -19.78 -29.16 -33.86
N ALA A 191 -20.42 -29.66 -32.79
CA ALA A 191 -21.59 -30.54 -32.86
C ALA A 191 -22.51 -30.35 -31.64
N ARG A 192 -23.83 -30.40 -31.87
CA ARG A 192 -24.94 -30.17 -30.92
C ARG A 192 -25.69 -31.49 -30.61
N LEU A 193 -26.02 -31.68 -29.31
CA LEU A 193 -27.25 -32.26 -28.66
C LEU A 193 -27.55 -33.78 -28.80
N PRO A 194 -28.44 -34.44 -27.99
CA PRO A 194 -29.35 -33.97 -26.89
C PRO A 194 -29.48 -34.87 -25.61
N GLY A 195 -30.10 -34.30 -24.55
CA GLY A 195 -31.15 -34.92 -23.68
C GLY A 195 -30.81 -35.98 -22.62
N HIS A 196 -31.02 -35.66 -21.32
CA HIS A 196 -31.59 -36.61 -20.35
C HIS A 196 -32.21 -35.89 -19.14
N ASP A 197 -33.36 -36.43 -18.73
CA ASP A 197 -34.34 -35.95 -17.74
C ASP A 197 -33.97 -36.32 -16.27
N ASN A 198 -34.70 -35.70 -15.35
CA ASN A 198 -34.47 -35.52 -13.91
C ASN A 198 -34.50 -36.78 -13.02
N SER A 199 -33.69 -36.77 -11.94
CA SER A 199 -34.04 -37.40 -10.65
C SER A 199 -33.31 -36.70 -9.48
N GLU A 200 -34.02 -36.65 -8.35
CA GLU A 200 -33.89 -35.77 -7.17
C GLU A 200 -32.64 -35.94 -6.27
N GLU A 201 -32.38 -34.82 -5.57
CA GLU A 201 -31.82 -34.65 -4.22
C GLU A 201 -30.44 -35.22 -3.84
N THR A 202 -29.52 -34.32 -3.47
CA THR A 202 -29.21 -34.10 -2.04
C THR A 202 -28.50 -32.76 -1.85
N SER A 203 -28.94 -32.04 -0.82
CA SER A 203 -28.47 -30.71 -0.46
C SER A 203 -27.08 -30.76 0.16
N ALA A 204 -26.14 -30.07 -0.48
CA ALA A 204 -24.95 -29.54 0.18
C ALA A 204 -24.69 -28.17 -0.45
N GLY A 205 -25.47 -27.18 -0.03
CA GLY A 205 -25.20 -25.78 -0.32
C GLY A 205 -23.90 -25.38 0.37
N SER A 206 -22.76 -25.63 -0.29
CA SER A 206 -21.50 -25.05 0.13
C SER A 206 -21.57 -23.57 -0.18
N ASP A 207 -21.62 -22.78 0.87
CA ASP A 207 -21.56 -21.33 0.92
C ASP A 207 -20.33 -20.80 0.16
N ARG A 208 -20.45 -20.71 -1.17
CA ARG A 208 -19.44 -20.12 -2.06
C ARG A 208 -19.52 -18.60 -2.08
N SER A 209 -20.58 -18.02 -1.52
CA SER A 209 -20.80 -16.57 -1.45
C SER A 209 -19.94 -15.85 -0.40
N ALA A 210 -19.49 -16.54 0.64
CA ALA A 210 -18.71 -15.93 1.72
C ALA A 210 -17.20 -15.80 1.42
N ARG A 211 -16.67 -16.44 0.36
CA ARG A 211 -15.22 -16.45 0.06
C ARG A 211 -14.73 -15.32 -0.83
N ASN A 212 -15.62 -14.46 -1.31
CA ASN A 212 -15.29 -13.41 -2.27
C ASN A 212 -15.23 -12.01 -1.63
N ALA A 213 -14.71 -11.93 -0.40
CA ALA A 213 -14.34 -10.65 0.18
C ALA A 213 -13.10 -10.14 -0.57
N ARG A 214 -13.32 -9.37 -1.65
CA ARG A 214 -12.29 -8.51 -2.27
C ARG A 214 -11.59 -7.78 -1.14
N LEU A 215 -10.33 -8.08 -0.90
CA LEU A 215 -9.65 -7.63 0.31
C LEU A 215 -9.54 -6.10 0.29
N PRO A 216 -10.16 -5.39 1.24
CA PRO A 216 -9.89 -3.97 1.44
C PRO A 216 -8.49 -3.83 2.05
N GLY A 217 -7.72 -2.84 1.58
CA GLY A 217 -6.46 -2.48 2.21
C GLY A 217 -5.38 -2.08 1.21
N HIS A 218 -5.57 -0.94 0.54
CA HIS A 218 -4.51 -0.20 -0.17
C HIS A 218 -4.31 1.16 0.52
N ASP A 219 -4.54 1.19 1.83
CA ASP A 219 -4.78 2.42 2.58
C ASP A 219 -3.47 3.07 3.02
N THR A 220 -2.66 3.46 2.04
CA THR A 220 -1.48 4.30 2.25
C THR A 220 -1.90 5.64 2.85
N VAL A 221 -1.13 6.15 3.80
CA VAL A 221 -1.34 7.46 4.42
C VAL A 221 -0.35 8.47 3.88
N GLY A 222 -0.69 9.75 3.96
CA GLY A 222 0.25 10.78 3.60
C GLY A 222 -0.32 12.18 3.68
N ALA A 223 0.57 13.16 3.54
CA ALA A 223 0.29 14.56 3.74
C ALA A 223 1.08 15.47 2.78
N VAL A 224 0.55 16.65 2.55
CA VAL A 224 1.21 17.77 1.88
C VAL A 224 1.00 19.03 2.72
N ALA A 225 2.08 19.74 3.04
CA ALA A 225 2.02 20.97 3.81
C ALA A 225 2.71 22.14 3.08
N THR A 226 2.26 23.36 3.40
CA THR A 226 2.88 24.61 2.94
C THR A 226 2.69 25.75 3.92
N ASP A 227 3.76 26.52 4.10
CA ASP A 227 3.76 27.78 4.85
C ASP A 227 3.34 28.99 3.99
N GLY A 228 3.18 28.81 2.67
CA GLY A 228 2.95 29.88 1.71
C GLY A 228 4.11 30.15 0.74
N GLU A 229 5.30 29.67 1.08
CA GLU A 229 6.52 29.87 0.29
C GLU A 229 7.13 28.52 -0.14
N THR A 230 7.16 27.56 0.77
CA THR A 230 7.74 26.23 0.57
C THR A 230 6.68 25.13 0.70
N PHE A 231 7.00 23.96 0.16
CA PHE A 231 6.16 22.76 0.25
C PHE A 231 6.97 21.59 0.80
N ALA A 232 6.28 20.73 1.54
CA ALA A 232 6.74 19.38 1.86
C ALA A 232 5.63 18.38 1.55
N SER A 233 6.02 17.17 1.18
CA SER A 233 5.10 16.03 1.05
C SER A 233 5.73 14.80 1.68
N ALA A 234 4.91 14.01 2.38
CA ALA A 234 5.30 12.73 2.94
C ALA A 234 4.22 11.67 2.72
N THR A 235 4.64 10.42 2.56
CA THR A 235 3.77 9.27 2.36
C THR A 235 4.34 8.06 3.09
N SER A 236 3.49 7.24 3.72
CA SER A 236 3.87 6.05 4.49
C SER A 236 2.88 4.91 4.28
N THR A 237 3.37 3.66 4.28
CA THR A 237 2.54 2.46 4.07
C THR A 237 3.12 1.19 4.69
N GLY A 238 2.25 0.24 5.04
CA GLY A 238 2.59 -1.17 5.27
C GLY A 238 2.56 -2.01 3.98
N GLY A 239 2.25 -1.40 2.83
CA GLY A 239 2.20 -2.06 1.54
C GLY A 239 0.89 -2.79 1.29
N ARG A 240 0.97 -4.00 0.75
CA ARG A 240 -0.21 -4.78 0.31
C ARG A 240 -0.23 -6.14 0.99
N TRP A 241 -1.41 -6.53 1.46
CA TRP A 241 -1.66 -7.84 2.04
C TRP A 241 -1.21 -8.96 1.11
N PHE A 242 -0.44 -9.88 1.66
CA PHE A 242 0.11 -11.04 0.96
C PHE A 242 0.99 -10.69 -0.24
N ALA A 243 1.49 -9.45 -0.34
CA ALA A 243 2.53 -9.16 -1.32
C ALA A 243 3.75 -10.05 -1.05
N LEU A 244 4.54 -10.35 -2.10
CA LEU A 244 5.78 -11.09 -1.90
C LEU A 244 6.67 -10.39 -0.88
N ALA A 245 7.33 -11.18 -0.03
CA ALA A 245 8.35 -10.69 0.89
C ALA A 245 9.38 -9.83 0.14
N GLY A 246 9.59 -8.60 0.61
CA GLY A 246 10.48 -7.63 -0.05
C GLY A 246 9.85 -6.86 -1.22
N ARG A 247 8.54 -7.00 -1.48
CA ARG A 247 7.83 -6.12 -2.41
C ARG A 247 7.89 -4.69 -1.89
N VAL A 248 8.31 -3.78 -2.77
CA VAL A 248 8.31 -2.33 -2.54
C VAL A 248 7.28 -1.68 -3.47
N GLY A 249 6.40 -0.86 -2.89
CA GLY A 249 5.35 -0.15 -3.63
C GLY A 249 5.80 1.17 -4.27
N ASP A 250 4.84 2.05 -4.54
CA ASP A 250 5.05 3.42 -5.00
C ASP A 250 5.62 4.34 -3.92
N VAL A 251 5.28 4.08 -2.66
CA VAL A 251 5.51 5.01 -1.54
C VAL A 251 6.95 5.48 -1.39
N PRO A 252 7.99 4.62 -1.36
CA PRO A 252 9.36 5.10 -1.22
C PRO A 252 9.96 5.53 -2.57
N GLN A 253 9.20 5.48 -3.66
CA GLN A 253 9.67 5.86 -4.99
C GLN A 253 9.37 7.35 -5.25
N ILE A 254 10.44 8.14 -5.35
CA ILE A 254 10.39 9.58 -5.58
C ILE A 254 9.62 9.89 -6.87
N GLY A 255 8.57 10.72 -6.75
CA GLY A 255 7.71 11.10 -7.87
C GLY A 255 6.57 10.12 -8.15
N SER A 256 6.52 8.98 -7.47
CA SER A 256 5.38 8.06 -7.51
C SER A 256 4.50 8.26 -6.30
N GLY A 257 4.97 7.86 -5.10
CA GLY A 257 4.25 7.96 -3.84
C GLY A 257 4.09 9.39 -3.33
N PHE A 258 5.17 10.16 -3.44
CA PHE A 258 5.26 11.54 -2.95
C PHE A 258 6.06 12.39 -3.92
N TYR A 259 5.77 13.68 -3.95
CA TYR A 259 6.53 14.67 -4.70
C TYR A 259 6.30 16.08 -4.16
N ALA A 260 7.33 16.91 -4.14
CA ALA A 260 7.21 18.34 -3.84
C ALA A 260 8.10 19.17 -4.78
N SER A 261 7.61 20.34 -5.14
CA SER A 261 8.33 21.34 -5.95
C SER A 261 7.82 22.73 -5.59
N PRO A 262 8.41 23.82 -6.13
CA PRO A 262 7.86 25.16 -5.91
C PRO A 262 6.45 25.35 -6.50
N ALA A 263 6.01 24.46 -7.40
CA ALA A 263 4.66 24.49 -7.96
C ALA A 263 3.59 23.87 -7.02
N GLY A 264 4.01 23.06 -6.04
CA GLY A 264 3.12 22.35 -5.14
C GLY A 264 3.68 20.99 -4.69
N GLY A 265 2.85 20.21 -3.98
CA GLY A 265 3.18 18.85 -3.57
C GLY A 265 2.02 17.88 -3.74
N ALA A 266 2.33 16.58 -3.78
CA ALA A 266 1.37 15.50 -3.89
C ALA A 266 1.84 14.27 -3.10
N SER A 267 0.89 13.65 -2.39
CA SER A 267 0.99 12.32 -1.77
C SER A 267 -0.09 11.42 -2.39
N THR A 268 0.26 10.18 -2.73
CA THR A 268 -0.63 9.26 -3.46
C THR A 268 -0.99 8.02 -2.65
N THR A 269 -2.09 7.39 -3.05
CA THR A 269 -2.60 6.15 -2.44
C THR A 269 -3.42 5.38 -3.47
N GLY A 270 -3.52 4.06 -3.31
CA GLY A 270 -4.18 3.15 -4.25
C GLY A 270 -3.28 1.99 -4.69
N ALA A 271 -3.48 1.49 -5.92
CA ALA A 271 -2.70 0.40 -6.49
C ALA A 271 -1.24 0.84 -6.77
N GLY A 272 -0.33 0.52 -5.86
CA GLY A 272 1.05 1.01 -5.91
C GLY A 272 1.79 0.70 -7.20
N GLU A 273 1.56 -0.45 -7.84
CA GLU A 273 2.18 -0.77 -9.13
C GLU A 273 1.73 0.18 -10.25
N ASP A 274 0.47 0.61 -10.26
CA ASP A 274 -0.05 1.52 -11.29
C ASP A 274 0.44 2.95 -11.06
N ILE A 275 0.45 3.38 -9.80
CA ILE A 275 1.02 4.67 -9.36
C ILE A 275 2.49 4.76 -9.77
N ALA A 276 3.27 3.70 -9.48
CA ALA A 276 4.69 3.64 -9.79
C ALA A 276 4.96 3.70 -11.30
N ARG A 277 4.21 2.96 -12.12
CA ARG A 277 4.40 2.91 -13.58
C ARG A 277 4.22 4.27 -14.26
N VAL A 278 3.44 5.17 -13.68
CA VAL A 278 3.13 6.49 -14.27
C VAL A 278 3.75 7.67 -13.54
N THR A 279 4.50 7.43 -12.45
CA THR A 279 5.04 8.48 -11.57
C THR A 279 3.96 9.49 -11.18
N LEU A 280 2.87 9.00 -10.58
CA LEU A 280 1.63 9.75 -10.41
C LEU A 280 1.81 11.06 -9.63
N ALA A 281 2.52 11.06 -8.50
CA ALA A 281 2.72 12.26 -7.69
C ALA A 281 3.42 13.37 -8.50
N ARG A 282 4.49 13.04 -9.23
CA ARG A 282 5.18 14.00 -10.09
C ARG A 282 4.27 14.52 -11.19
N ARG A 283 3.56 13.62 -11.87
CA ARG A 283 2.62 13.98 -12.96
C ARG A 283 1.48 14.88 -12.48
N ALA A 284 1.03 14.72 -11.24
CA ALA A 284 -0.01 15.55 -10.64
C ALA A 284 0.47 16.99 -10.34
N VAL A 285 1.74 17.15 -9.98
CA VAL A 285 2.33 18.45 -9.60
C VAL A 285 2.84 19.25 -10.81
N GLY A 286 3.41 18.60 -11.83
CA GLY A 286 3.92 19.25 -13.04
C GLY A 286 5.16 18.59 -13.62
#